data_AF-A0A7Y0XCI9-F1
#
_entry.id   AF-A0A7Y0XCI9-F1
#
_cell.length_a   1.000
_cell.length_b   1.000
_cell.length_c   1.000
_cell.angle_alpha   90.00
_cell.angle_beta   90.00
_cell.angle_gamma   90.00
#
_symmetry.space_group_name_H-M   'P 1'
#
loop_
_entity.id
_entity.type
_entity.pdbx_description
1 polymer ?
#
loop_
_entity_poly.entity_id
_entity_poly.type
_entity_poly.pdbx_seq_one_letter_code
_entity_poly.pdbx_strand_id
1 'polypeptide(L)'
;YGEDTLSRRVYTLKIKDLTTGNYLQDEIEGASSAVAWQNDNNAFYYIKTDPQTLLGYQVYRHVLGTPQSSDELIFEETDSAYYT
;
A
#
# COMPACT_ATOMS: atom_id res chain seq x y z
N TYR A 1 4.10 8.80 0.94
CA TYR A 1 3.13 9.25 1.96
C TYR A 1 1.76 8.71 1.58
N GLY A 2 0.85 8.56 2.54
CA GLY A 2 -0.54 8.20 2.26
C GLY A 2 -1.43 9.44 2.22
N GLU A 3 -2.29 9.54 1.22
CA GLU A 3 -3.28 10.60 1.05
C GLU A 3 -4.69 10.01 1.18
N ASP A 4 -5.52 10.56 2.05
CA ASP A 4 -6.95 10.25 2.17
C ASP A 4 -7.74 11.55 1.98
N THR A 5 -8.48 11.64 0.87
CA THR A 5 -9.31 12.81 0.53
C THR A 5 -10.77 12.62 0.88
N LEU A 6 -11.17 11.42 1.31
CA LEU A 6 -12.55 11.03 1.58
C LEU A 6 -12.83 10.78 3.06
N SER A 7 -11.79 10.84 3.91
CA SER A 7 -11.87 10.57 5.35
C SER A 7 -12.39 9.16 5.67
N ARG A 8 -12.05 8.19 4.81
CA ARG A 8 -12.50 6.78 4.94
C ARG A 8 -11.41 5.84 5.44
N ARG A 9 -10.21 6.35 5.72
CA ARG A 9 -9.01 5.54 6.03
C ARG A 9 -8.64 4.57 4.92
N VAL A 10 -8.98 4.95 3.70
CA VAL A 10 -8.56 4.29 2.47
C VAL A 10 -7.65 5.28 1.76
N TYR A 11 -6.37 4.96 1.73
CA TYR A 11 -5.31 5.86 1.30
C TYR A 11 -4.86 5.52 -0.12
N THR A 12 -4.46 6.55 -0.85
CA THR A 12 -3.56 6.43 -1.99
C THR A 12 -2.13 6.67 -1.50
N LEU A 13 -1.26 5.67 -1.64
CA LEU A 13 0.16 5.80 -1.31
C LEU A 13 0.90 6.39 -2.51
N LYS A 14 1.63 7.48 -2.27
CA LYS A 14 2.46 8.18 -3.28
C LYS A 14 3.92 8.17 -2.86
N ILE A 15 4.83 7.88 -3.79
CA ILE A 15 6.25 7.73 -3.50
C ILE A 15 7.02 8.97 -3.98
N LYS A 16 7.94 9.44 -3.15
CA LYS A 16 8.81 10.59 -3.44
C LYS A 16 10.26 10.15 -3.43
N ASP A 17 11.00 10.44 -4.49
CA ASP A 17 12.45 10.35 -4.49
C ASP A 17 13.02 11.54 -3.70
N LEU A 18 13.73 11.25 -2.62
CA LEU A 18 14.31 12.26 -1.73
C LEU A 18 15.58 12.89 -2.30
N THR A 19 16.23 12.25 -3.27
CA THR A 19 17.43 12.77 -3.94
C THR A 19 17.06 13.86 -4.92
N THR A 20 16.02 13.62 -5.74
CA THR A 20 15.56 14.56 -6.76
C THR A 20 14.47 15.50 -6.25
N GLY A 21 13.75 15.13 -5.18
CA GLY A 21 12.60 15.85 -4.68
C GLY A 21 11.33 15.65 -5.53
N ASN A 22 11.38 14.80 -6.56
CA ASN A 22 10.26 14.53 -7.44
C ASN A 22 9.42 13.35 -6.93
N TYR A 23 8.15 13.32 -7.33
CA TYR A 23 7.31 12.14 -7.13
C TYR A 23 7.58 11.10 -8.21
N LEU A 24 7.60 9.83 -7.81
CA LEU A 24 7.62 8.71 -8.75
C LEU A 24 6.21 8.51 -9.35
N GLN A 25 6.12 7.68 -10.39
CA GLN A 25 4.83 7.35 -11.02
C GLN A 25 4.02 6.35 -10.21
N ASP A 26 4.64 5.71 -9.22
CA ASP A 26 4.03 4.71 -8.35
C ASP A 26 2.93 5.35 -7.47
N GLU A 27 1.70 4.90 -7.69
CA GLU A 27 0.53 5.22 -6.88
C GLU A 27 -0.19 3.92 -6.51
N ILE A 28 -0.38 3.67 -5.20
CA ILE A 28 -1.07 2.48 -4.69
C ILE A 28 -2.40 2.89 -4.09
N GLU A 29 -3.48 2.49 -4.73
CA GLU A 29 -4.83 2.80 -4.27
C GLU A 29 -5.36 1.73 -3.32
N GLY A 30 -6.33 2.10 -2.48
CA GLY A 30 -7.04 1.12 -1.64
C GLY A 30 -6.22 0.57 -0.49
N ALA A 31 -5.20 1.30 -0.03
CA ALA A 31 -4.30 0.85 1.02
C ALA A 31 -4.69 1.43 2.39
N SER A 32 -4.18 0.83 3.46
CA SER A 32 -4.07 1.47 4.77
C SER A 32 -2.89 2.45 4.78
N SER A 33 -2.73 3.22 5.85
CA SER A 33 -1.60 4.15 6.00
C SER A 33 -0.29 3.45 6.41
N ALA A 34 -0.32 2.16 6.74
CA ALA A 34 0.83 1.41 7.20
C ALA A 34 1.66 0.90 6.02
N VAL A 35 2.96 1.19 6.04
CA VAL A 35 3.93 0.83 5.00
C VAL A 35 5.24 0.39 5.65
N ALA A 36 5.86 -0.65 5.12
CA ALA A 36 7.19 -1.10 5.52
C ALA A 36 8.10 -1.27 4.29
N TRP A 37 9.21 -0.53 4.25
CA TRP A 37 10.18 -0.61 3.15
C TRP A 37 11.07 -1.85 3.26
N GLN A 38 11.46 -2.41 2.11
CA GLN A 38 12.59 -3.33 2.04
C GLN A 38 13.90 -2.59 2.28
N ASN A 39 14.91 -3.33 2.74
CA ASN A 39 16.21 -2.76 3.12
C ASN A 39 17.00 -2.16 1.95
N ASP A 40 16.68 -2.54 0.71
CA ASP A 40 17.31 -2.04 -0.51
C ASP A 40 16.55 -0.86 -1.16
N ASN A 41 15.42 -0.45 -0.56
CA ASN A 41 14.52 0.60 -1.05
C ASN A 41 13.90 0.35 -2.43
N ASN A 42 13.99 -0.87 -2.99
CA ASN A 42 13.43 -1.18 -4.31
C ASN A 42 11.95 -1.63 -4.23
N ALA A 43 11.48 -1.99 -3.04
CA ALA A 43 10.13 -2.46 -2.81
C ALA A 43 9.64 -2.09 -1.41
N PHE A 44 8.33 -2.11 -1.22
CA PHE A 44 7.70 -1.95 0.09
C PHE A 44 6.48 -2.85 0.22
N TYR A 45 6.09 -3.09 1.47
CA TYR A 45 4.89 -3.80 1.83
C TYR A 45 3.80 -2.81 2.25
N TYR A 46 2.56 -3.08 1.85
CA TYR A 46 1.39 -2.32 2.26
C TYR A 46 0.21 -3.26 2.57
N ILE A 47 -0.75 -2.75 3.32
CA ILE A 47 -1.98 -3.46 3.65
C ILE A 47 -3.08 -2.95 2.73
N LYS A 48 -3.78 -3.87 2.06
CA LYS A 48 -4.96 -3.56 1.26
C LYS A 48 -6.20 -3.55 2.14
N THR A 49 -6.97 -2.48 2.03
CA THR A 49 -8.22 -2.26 2.76
C THR A 49 -9.39 -2.77 1.94
N ASP A 50 -10.27 -3.56 2.55
CA ASP A 50 -11.51 -3.98 1.93
C ASP A 50 -12.47 -2.78 1.73
N PRO A 51 -13.03 -2.57 0.53
CA PRO A 51 -13.82 -1.37 0.23
C PRO A 51 -15.19 -1.34 0.93
N GLN A 52 -15.69 -2.49 1.41
CA GLN A 52 -16.98 -2.63 2.07
C GLN A 52 -16.83 -2.56 3.60
N THR A 53 -15.96 -3.38 4.17
CA THR A 53 -15.75 -3.49 5.62
C THR A 53 -14.77 -2.47 6.17
N LEU A 54 -13.91 -1.91 5.32
CA LEU A 54 -12.82 -0.99 5.68
C LEU A 54 -11.73 -1.62 6.56
N LEU A 55 -11.66 -2.94 6.61
CA LEU A 55 -10.63 -3.68 7.34
C LEU A 55 -9.47 -4.06 6.42
N GLY A 56 -8.26 -4.04 6.96
CA GLY A 56 -7.08 -4.58 6.29
C GLY A 56 -7.04 -6.10 6.40
N TYR A 57 -6.88 -6.80 5.29
CA TYR A 57 -6.88 -8.28 5.27
C TYR A 57 -5.81 -8.90 4.37
N GLN A 58 -5.23 -8.13 3.45
CA GLN A 58 -4.14 -8.61 2.59
C GLN A 58 -2.91 -7.74 2.77
N VAL A 59 -1.74 -8.38 2.84
CA VAL A 59 -0.44 -7.74 2.74
C VAL A 59 0.11 -7.99 1.35
N TYR A 60 0.41 -6.91 0.64
CA TYR A 60 1.01 -6.94 -0.68
C TYR A 60 2.42 -6.39 -0.64
N ARG A 61 3.26 -6.86 -1.56
CA ARG A 61 4.56 -6.29 -1.87
C ARG A 61 4.49 -5.59 -3.22
N HIS A 62 4.85 -4.32 -3.22
CA HIS A 62 4.99 -3.49 -4.40
C HIS A 62 6.47 -3.31 -4.75
N VAL A 63 6.82 -3.47 -6.02
CA VAL A 63 8.16 -3.19 -6.55
C VAL A 63 8.11 -1.86 -7.30
N LEU A 64 9.02 -0.93 -6.99
CA LEU A 64 9.04 0.38 -7.61
C LEU A 64 9.18 0.31 -9.13
N GLY A 65 8.45 1.17 -9.83
CA GLY A 65 8.38 1.24 -11.28
C GLY A 65 7.48 0.19 -11.93
N THR A 66 6.77 -0.62 -11.15
CA THR A 66 5.81 -1.63 -11.66
C THR A 66 4.37 -1.18 -11.44
N PRO A 67 3.40 -1.62 -12.26
CA PRO A 67 2.00 -1.28 -12.00
C PRO A 67 1.49 -2.05 -10.77
N GLN A 68 0.63 -1.42 -9.96
CA GLN A 68 0.01 -2.04 -8.77
C GLN A 68 -0.65 -3.40 -9.06
N SER A 69 -1.16 -3.60 -10.28
CA SER A 69 -1.76 -4.88 -10.69
C SER A 69 -0.77 -6.05 -10.74
N SER A 70 0.53 -5.78 -10.67
CA SER A 70 1.61 -6.77 -10.61
C SER A 70 2.10 -7.03 -9.19
N ASP A 71 1.49 -6.41 -8.18
CA ASP A 71 1.90 -6.55 -6.78
C ASP A 71 1.70 -7.98 -6.28
N GLU A 72 2.67 -8.47 -5.53
CA GLU A 72 2.74 -9.83 -5.03
C GLU A 72 1.96 -9.94 -3.71
N LEU A 73 1.00 -10.87 -3.64
CA LEU A 73 0.32 -11.19 -2.38
C LEU A 73 1.26 -11.96 -1.45
N ILE A 74 1.54 -11.39 -0.29
CA ILE A 74 2.45 -11.97 0.70
C ILE A 74 1.68 -12.72 1.79
N PHE A 75 0.53 -12.18 2.18
CA PHE A 75 -0.30 -12.74 3.23
C PHE A 75 -1.76 -12.34 3.04
N GLU A 76 -2.68 -13.22 3.41
CA GLU A 76 -4.11 -12.97 3.46
C GLU A 76 -4.68 -13.53 4.78
N GLU A 77 -5.38 -12.68 5.52
CA GLU A 77 -6.23 -13.08 6.64
C GLU A 77 -7.60 -13.48 6.09
N THR A 78 -8.02 -14.69 6.45
CA THR A 78 -9.28 -15.30 5.96
C THR A 78 -10.35 -15.35 7.03
N ASP A 79 -9.98 -15.25 8.31
CA ASP A 79 -10.92 -15.12 9.41
C ASP A 79 -11.33 -13.66 9.59
N SER A 80 -12.60 -13.38 9.26
CA SER A 80 -13.21 -12.05 9.40
C SER A 80 -13.22 -11.46 10.82
N ALA A 81 -12.91 -12.27 11.85
CA ALA A 81 -12.72 -11.77 13.21
C ALA A 81 -11.38 -11.05 13.40
N TYR A 82 -10.41 -11.23 12.50
CA TYR A 82 -9.08 -10.66 12.54
C TYR A 82 -8.85 -9.70 11.36
N TYR A 83 -8.03 -8.68 11.60
CA TYR A 83 -7.63 -7.70 10.59
C TYR A 83 -6.24 -7.16 10.94
N THR A 84 -5.54 -6.63 9.94
CA THR A 84 -4.19 -6.06 10.07
C THR A 84 -4.13 -4.57 9.82
#